data_AF-D3PY13-F1
#
_entry.id   AF-D3PY13-F1
#
_cell.length_a   1.000
_cell.length_b   1.000
_cell.length_c   1.000
_cell.angle_alpha   90.00
_cell.angle_beta   90.00
_cell.angle_gamma   90.00
#
_symmetry.space_group_name_H-M   'P 1'
#
loop_
_entity.id
_entity.type
_entity.pdbx_description
1 polymer ?
#
loop_
_entity_poly.entity_id
_entity_poly.type
_entity_poly.pdbx_seq_one_letter_code
_entity_poly.pdbx_strand_id
1 'polypeptide(L)'
;MATSPSEGWFAAQASTTTPPPDLTVEWRGRTYPAAPVASGAAFELFSAEAVQGFSLNPRPGATHPYRTFVHARDIRGDGAPVLSAPDAPLVVPLADGLNLPEIHRLCQSPFGGRAEAALVSTVRESARITYGTKMIKSLSPHQAARLLLSPPCVWGVCFREHDTAHLRTPEERRVLDGDPHPGDEATFALRWRASDPLDYVVPSIEDYPGLVGMPASDRRGPPVLGTGFVPSSLHLIPEFLTADFGDLPLPDRSEILMYTPEGSEIVAYQYLSERAAWTLMAGRQWRHLLSALPGIRPGQEWFPVPADAHIGLFGSCNGRTYPAVADPPHEFRVRAKSAAARFVVSDVVRTGLSTVWRDSECAIAGSDDDWVRLRLRFPSEATVVDTGAECVERGVYECWAPSRELGEVVQHEYRYAGTKN
;
A
#
# COMPACT_ATOMS: atom_id res chain seq x y z
N MET A 1 -8.12 27.21 -41.66
CA MET A 1 -9.22 26.41 -41.07
C MET A 1 -8.59 25.22 -40.38
N ALA A 2 -8.42 25.34 -39.07
CA ALA A 2 -7.84 24.30 -38.22
C ALA A 2 -8.98 23.43 -37.69
N THR A 3 -8.91 22.13 -37.92
CA THR A 3 -9.83 21.12 -37.38
C THR A 3 -9.32 20.66 -36.02
N SER A 4 -10.08 20.99 -34.96
CA SER A 4 -9.89 20.47 -33.61
C SER A 4 -9.99 18.94 -33.57
N PRO A 5 -9.07 18.23 -32.89
CA PRO A 5 -9.33 16.87 -32.46
C PRO A 5 -10.12 16.89 -31.15
N SER A 6 -11.27 16.22 -31.20
CA SER A 6 -12.22 15.97 -30.11
C SER A 6 -11.57 15.37 -28.86
N GLU A 7 -11.85 15.98 -27.71
CA GLU A 7 -11.57 15.48 -26.37
C GLU A 7 -12.36 14.19 -26.10
N GLY A 8 -11.66 13.06 -26.03
CA GLY A 8 -12.19 11.82 -25.45
C GLY A 8 -12.02 11.85 -23.94
N TRP A 9 -13.06 12.28 -23.22
CA TRP A 9 -13.11 12.25 -21.76
C TRP A 9 -13.21 10.80 -21.28
N PHE A 10 -12.18 10.32 -20.57
CA PHE A 10 -12.28 9.11 -19.75
C PHE A 10 -13.14 9.43 -18.52
N ALA A 11 -14.41 9.04 -18.56
CA ALA A 11 -15.23 9.00 -17.36
C ALA A 11 -14.64 7.94 -16.42
N ALA A 12 -14.09 8.36 -15.28
CA ALA A 12 -13.80 7.45 -14.19
C ALA A 12 -15.11 6.82 -13.73
N GLN A 13 -15.29 5.55 -14.09
CA GLN A 13 -16.32 4.73 -13.49
C GLN A 13 -15.94 4.56 -12.02
N ALA A 14 -16.71 5.17 -11.12
CA ALA A 14 -16.86 4.57 -9.80
C ALA A 14 -17.20 3.10 -10.04
N SER A 15 -16.60 2.17 -9.30
CA SER A 15 -17.04 0.76 -9.32
C SER A 15 -18.46 0.69 -8.73
N THR A 16 -19.45 1.07 -9.53
CA THR A 16 -20.85 0.76 -9.36
C THR A 16 -20.99 -0.69 -9.77
N THR A 17 -20.52 -1.60 -8.93
CA THR A 17 -20.74 -3.02 -9.10
C THR A 17 -22.22 -3.27 -8.78
N THR A 18 -23.09 -3.00 -9.75
CA THR A 18 -24.39 -3.67 -9.80
C THR A 18 -24.05 -5.17 -9.78
N PRO A 19 -24.58 -5.95 -8.81
CA PRO A 19 -24.19 -7.34 -8.68
C PRO A 19 -24.45 -8.06 -10.02
N PRO A 20 -23.54 -8.94 -10.47
CA PRO A 20 -23.93 -9.91 -11.48
C PRO A 20 -25.17 -10.65 -10.93
N PRO A 21 -26.23 -10.85 -11.72
CA PRO A 21 -27.55 -11.21 -11.21
C PRO A 21 -27.61 -12.50 -10.38
N ASP A 22 -26.58 -13.35 -10.42
CA ASP A 22 -26.64 -14.73 -9.91
C ASP A 22 -25.53 -15.12 -8.92
N LEU A 23 -24.60 -14.22 -8.54
CA LEU A 23 -23.56 -14.60 -7.59
C LEU A 23 -24.13 -14.67 -6.17
N THR A 24 -24.07 -15.85 -5.57
CA THR A 24 -24.42 -16.07 -4.17
C THR A 24 -23.28 -16.75 -3.44
N VAL A 25 -23.07 -16.37 -2.18
CA VAL A 25 -22.01 -16.93 -1.34
C VAL A 25 -22.57 -17.25 0.05
N GLU A 26 -22.08 -18.31 0.65
CA GLU A 26 -22.35 -18.68 2.04
C GLU A 26 -21.41 -17.90 2.96
N TRP A 27 -21.98 -17.17 3.90
CA TRP A 27 -21.27 -16.50 4.98
C TRP A 27 -21.97 -16.81 6.30
N ARG A 28 -21.22 -17.32 7.28
CA ARG A 28 -21.74 -17.71 8.62
C ARG A 28 -22.97 -18.63 8.54
N GLY A 29 -22.95 -19.61 7.63
CA GLY A 29 -24.02 -20.60 7.48
C GLY A 29 -25.30 -20.08 6.80
N ARG A 30 -25.25 -18.90 6.19
CA ARG A 30 -26.36 -18.32 5.42
C ARG A 30 -25.89 -17.87 4.04
N THR A 31 -26.75 -18.04 3.04
CA THR A 31 -26.46 -17.63 1.66
C THR A 31 -26.93 -16.20 1.43
N TYR A 32 -26.05 -15.38 0.85
CA TYR A 32 -26.33 -13.98 0.51
C TYR A 32 -26.03 -13.73 -0.97
N PRO A 33 -26.82 -12.90 -1.68
CA PRO A 33 -26.37 -12.27 -2.92
C PRO A 33 -25.08 -11.48 -2.66
N ALA A 34 -24.14 -11.55 -3.60
CA ALA A 34 -22.83 -10.95 -3.43
C ALA A 34 -22.28 -10.30 -4.70
N ALA A 35 -21.41 -9.32 -4.52
CA ALA A 35 -20.62 -8.73 -5.61
C ALA A 35 -19.13 -8.79 -5.25
N PRO A 36 -18.25 -9.26 -6.16
CA PRO A 36 -16.82 -9.27 -5.90
C PRO A 36 -16.27 -7.84 -5.86
N VAL A 37 -15.31 -7.63 -4.97
CA VAL A 37 -14.56 -6.38 -4.78
C VAL A 37 -13.07 -6.69 -4.90
N ALA A 38 -12.29 -5.73 -5.42
CA ALA A 38 -10.84 -5.85 -5.55
C ALA A 38 -10.41 -7.18 -6.24
N SER A 39 -10.97 -7.44 -7.42
CA SER A 39 -10.71 -8.67 -8.19
C SER A 39 -11.02 -9.98 -7.43
N GLY A 40 -11.94 -9.93 -6.46
CA GLY A 40 -12.37 -11.11 -5.71
C GLY A 40 -11.62 -11.34 -4.39
N ALA A 41 -10.80 -10.39 -3.94
CA ALA A 41 -10.18 -10.41 -2.61
C ALA A 41 -11.19 -10.18 -1.47
N ALA A 42 -12.29 -9.49 -1.75
CA ALA A 42 -13.39 -9.29 -0.83
C ALA A 42 -14.74 -9.33 -1.57
N PHE A 43 -15.82 -9.40 -0.81
CA PHE A 43 -17.19 -9.45 -1.32
C PHE A 43 -18.06 -8.45 -0.60
N GLU A 44 -18.88 -7.72 -1.35
CA GLU A 44 -20.01 -6.99 -0.81
C GLU A 44 -21.20 -7.95 -0.76
N LEU A 45 -21.70 -8.26 0.43
CA LEU A 45 -22.89 -9.09 0.64
C LEU A 45 -24.12 -8.21 0.80
N PHE A 46 -25.27 -8.69 0.33
CA PHE A 46 -26.53 -7.96 0.36
C PHE A 46 -27.60 -8.72 1.15
N SER A 47 -28.45 -7.99 1.88
CA SER A 47 -29.56 -8.58 2.64
C SER A 47 -30.83 -7.75 2.51
N ALA A 48 -31.97 -8.44 2.42
CA ALA A 48 -33.29 -7.83 2.53
C ALA A 48 -33.65 -7.44 3.98
N GLU A 49 -33.05 -8.13 4.95
CA GLU A 49 -33.34 -7.98 6.38
C GLU A 49 -32.15 -7.40 7.15
N ALA A 50 -32.43 -6.77 8.30
CA ALA A 50 -31.39 -6.32 9.21
C ALA A 50 -30.69 -7.54 9.84
N VAL A 51 -29.41 -7.72 9.50
CA VAL A 51 -28.56 -8.80 10.02
C VAL A 51 -27.41 -8.19 10.82
N GLN A 52 -27.01 -8.83 11.91
CA GLN A 52 -25.86 -8.36 12.68
C GLN A 52 -24.59 -8.27 11.82
N GLY A 53 -23.93 -7.11 11.85
CA GLY A 53 -22.75 -6.81 11.03
C GLY A 53 -23.06 -6.27 9.63
N PHE A 54 -24.34 -6.16 9.26
CA PHE A 54 -24.76 -5.41 8.08
C PHE A 54 -25.09 -3.96 8.45
N SER A 55 -24.73 -3.05 7.57
CA SER A 55 -25.10 -1.63 7.61
C SER A 55 -26.11 -1.32 6.50
N LEU A 56 -26.73 -0.13 6.57
CA LEU A 56 -27.64 0.32 5.52
C LEU A 56 -26.89 0.50 4.20
N ASN A 57 -27.50 0.05 3.11
CA ASN A 57 -27.01 0.28 1.76
C ASN A 57 -27.30 1.73 1.37
N PRO A 58 -26.28 2.57 1.14
CA PRO A 58 -26.47 3.99 0.85
C PRO A 58 -26.96 4.24 -0.58
N ARG A 59 -26.94 3.21 -1.45
CA ARG A 59 -27.27 3.38 -2.87
C ARG A 59 -28.77 3.73 -2.99
N PRO A 60 -29.14 4.88 -3.60
CA PRO A 60 -30.54 5.24 -3.77
C PRO A 60 -31.31 4.16 -4.54
N GLY A 61 -32.46 3.73 -4.00
CA GLY A 61 -33.30 2.71 -4.64
C GLY A 61 -32.72 1.30 -4.64
N ALA A 62 -31.75 1.00 -3.77
CA ALA A 62 -31.18 -0.35 -3.66
C ALA A 62 -32.25 -1.41 -3.39
N THR A 63 -32.26 -2.47 -4.20
CA THR A 63 -33.14 -3.64 -4.01
C THR A 63 -32.90 -4.33 -2.66
N HIS A 64 -31.67 -4.29 -2.17
CA HIS A 64 -31.29 -4.79 -0.86
C HIS A 64 -30.91 -3.62 0.07
N PRO A 65 -31.71 -3.32 1.10
CA PRO A 65 -31.50 -2.18 1.99
C PRO A 65 -30.32 -2.35 2.94
N TYR A 66 -29.76 -3.55 3.08
CA TYR A 66 -28.61 -3.83 3.94
C TYR A 66 -27.45 -4.43 3.16
N ARG A 67 -26.22 -4.09 3.57
CA ARG A 67 -24.99 -4.67 3.01
C ARG A 67 -23.87 -4.84 4.05
N THR A 68 -22.87 -5.63 3.73
CA THR A 68 -21.61 -5.71 4.49
C THR A 68 -20.46 -6.10 3.56
N PHE A 69 -19.21 -5.86 3.96
CA PHE A 69 -18.03 -6.30 3.23
C PHE A 69 -17.32 -7.40 4.00
N VAL A 70 -16.96 -8.48 3.30
CA VAL A 70 -16.32 -9.66 3.89
C VAL A 70 -15.10 -10.07 3.10
N HIS A 71 -14.09 -10.61 3.77
CA HIS A 71 -12.89 -11.12 3.10
C HIS A 71 -13.23 -12.40 2.33
N ALA A 72 -12.57 -12.64 1.19
CA ALA A 72 -12.80 -13.82 0.35
C ALA A 72 -12.63 -15.16 1.11
N ARG A 73 -11.76 -15.18 2.13
CA ARG A 73 -11.52 -16.34 2.99
C ARG A 73 -12.70 -16.72 3.90
N ASP A 74 -13.61 -15.78 4.16
CA ASP A 74 -14.71 -15.95 5.11
C ASP A 74 -15.99 -16.48 4.42
N ILE A 75 -15.97 -16.60 3.09
CA ILE A 75 -17.11 -17.05 2.29
C ILE A 75 -16.88 -18.43 1.69
N ARG A 76 -17.97 -19.13 1.38
CA ARG A 76 -17.99 -20.42 0.65
C ARG A 76 -19.01 -20.37 -0.49
N GLY A 77 -18.93 -21.26 -1.48
CA GLY A 77 -19.98 -21.45 -2.49
C GLY A 77 -19.49 -21.47 -3.94
N ASP A 78 -20.36 -21.94 -4.83
CA ASP A 78 -20.13 -22.02 -6.27
C ASP A 78 -20.06 -20.60 -6.86
N GLY A 79 -18.85 -20.14 -7.19
CA GLY A 79 -18.58 -18.77 -7.64
C GLY A 79 -17.61 -17.99 -6.72
N ALA A 80 -17.26 -18.53 -5.55
CA ALA A 80 -16.09 -18.06 -4.82
C ALA A 80 -14.84 -18.29 -5.70
N PRO A 81 -14.03 -17.25 -5.99
CA PRO A 81 -12.90 -17.38 -6.89
C PRO A 81 -11.94 -18.42 -6.34
N VAL A 82 -11.52 -19.36 -7.20
CA VAL A 82 -10.28 -20.09 -6.96
C VAL A 82 -9.17 -19.04 -6.97
N LEU A 83 -8.72 -18.66 -5.78
CA LEU A 83 -7.74 -17.60 -5.60
C LEU A 83 -6.46 -18.00 -6.36
N SER A 84 -6.18 -17.25 -7.43
CA SER A 84 -4.97 -17.42 -8.23
C SER A 84 -3.83 -16.64 -7.60
N ALA A 85 -2.59 -17.14 -7.66
CA ALA A 85 -1.42 -16.31 -7.39
C ALA A 85 -1.43 -15.10 -8.36
N PRO A 86 -1.11 -13.87 -7.91
CA PRO A 86 -0.40 -13.50 -6.68
C PRO A 86 -1.28 -13.34 -5.42
N ASP A 87 -2.60 -13.43 -5.56
CA ASP A 87 -3.58 -13.16 -4.50
C ASP A 87 -3.88 -14.41 -3.65
N ALA A 88 -2.85 -15.22 -3.39
CA ALA A 88 -2.99 -16.44 -2.60
C ALA A 88 -3.35 -16.10 -1.14
N PRO A 89 -4.35 -16.78 -0.56
CA PRO A 89 -4.78 -16.54 0.81
C PRO A 89 -3.70 -16.99 1.80
N LEU A 90 -3.83 -16.53 3.04
CA LEU A 90 -3.04 -17.07 4.14
C LEU A 90 -3.30 -18.57 4.31
N VAL A 91 -2.22 -19.33 4.41
CA VAL A 91 -2.24 -20.77 4.69
C VAL A 91 -1.93 -20.97 6.16
N VAL A 92 -2.73 -21.81 6.81
CA VAL A 92 -2.61 -22.13 8.23
C VAL A 92 -2.28 -23.62 8.36
N PRO A 93 -1.19 -23.98 9.07
CA PRO A 93 -0.86 -25.39 9.29
C PRO A 93 -1.97 -26.13 10.03
N LEU A 94 -2.34 -27.31 9.52
CA LEU A 94 -3.27 -28.20 10.18
C LEU A 94 -2.49 -29.14 11.11
N ALA A 95 -2.82 -29.12 12.40
CA ALA A 95 -2.34 -30.10 13.37
C ALA A 95 -3.42 -30.34 14.44
N ASP A 96 -3.35 -31.49 15.10
CA ASP A 96 -4.29 -31.84 16.17
C ASP A 96 -4.21 -30.82 17.32
N GLY A 97 -5.37 -30.33 17.75
CA GLY A 97 -5.49 -29.33 18.83
C GLY A 97 -5.33 -27.88 18.38
N LEU A 98 -4.73 -27.60 17.21
CA LEU A 98 -4.63 -26.24 16.68
C LEU A 98 -5.94 -25.80 16.05
N ASN A 99 -6.43 -24.64 16.48
CA ASN A 99 -7.59 -23.97 15.89
C ASN A 99 -7.26 -22.54 15.45
N LEU A 100 -8.09 -21.98 14.58
CA LEU A 100 -7.86 -20.64 14.03
C LEU A 100 -7.81 -19.54 15.10
N PRO A 101 -8.68 -19.51 16.13
CA PRO A 101 -8.54 -18.56 17.24
C PRO A 101 -7.18 -18.62 17.96
N GLU A 102 -6.65 -19.82 18.17
CA GLU A 102 -5.34 -20.00 18.80
C GLU A 102 -4.22 -19.49 17.91
N ILE A 103 -4.21 -19.84 16.63
CA ILE A 103 -3.24 -19.33 15.65
C ILE A 103 -3.32 -17.82 15.55
N HIS A 104 -4.53 -17.27 15.54
CA HIS A 104 -4.75 -15.83 15.55
C HIS A 104 -4.08 -15.21 16.78
N ARG A 105 -4.34 -15.72 17.98
CA ARG A 105 -3.71 -15.25 19.22
C ARG A 105 -2.18 -15.32 19.16
N LEU A 106 -1.61 -16.41 18.61
CA LEU A 106 -0.16 -16.56 18.46
C LEU A 106 0.42 -15.52 17.50
N CYS A 107 -0.21 -15.27 16.34
CA CYS A 107 0.22 -14.22 15.42
C CYS A 107 0.10 -12.80 16.01
N GLN A 108 -0.73 -12.62 17.04
CA GLN A 108 -0.89 -11.37 17.78
C GLN A 108 0.05 -11.24 18.99
N SER A 109 0.92 -12.24 19.23
CA SER A 109 1.83 -12.29 20.37
C SER A 109 3.28 -12.48 19.92
N PRO A 110 4.17 -11.49 20.13
CA PRO A 110 5.55 -11.60 19.68
C PRO A 110 6.45 -12.44 20.58
N PHE A 111 6.01 -12.73 21.81
CA PHE A 111 6.76 -13.48 22.80
C PHE A 111 6.21 -14.89 22.91
N GLY A 112 6.58 -15.74 21.96
CA GLY A 112 6.34 -17.18 21.98
C GLY A 112 7.63 -17.96 22.23
N GLY A 113 7.51 -19.21 22.66
CA GLY A 113 8.58 -20.18 22.55
C GLY A 113 8.90 -20.50 21.09
N ARG A 114 10.01 -21.22 20.87
CA ARG A 114 10.53 -21.52 19.53
C ARG A 114 9.52 -22.23 18.61
N ALA A 115 8.69 -23.11 19.17
CA ALA A 115 7.67 -23.84 18.40
C ALA A 115 6.54 -22.92 17.93
N GLU A 116 6.08 -21.99 18.78
CA GLU A 116 5.06 -21.00 18.40
C GLU A 116 5.61 -20.02 17.37
N ALA A 117 6.86 -19.58 17.52
CA ALA A 117 7.52 -18.73 16.54
C ALA A 117 7.62 -19.40 15.15
N ALA A 118 7.95 -20.69 15.10
CA ALA A 118 7.98 -21.45 13.84
C ALA A 118 6.59 -21.58 13.20
N LEU A 119 5.53 -21.76 13.99
CA LEU A 119 4.15 -21.79 13.50
C LEU A 119 3.75 -20.44 12.91
N VAL A 120 4.01 -19.33 13.62
CA VAL A 120 3.73 -17.97 13.16
C VAL A 120 4.51 -17.66 11.88
N SER A 121 5.78 -18.02 11.82
CA SER A 121 6.63 -17.89 10.63
C SER A 121 6.03 -18.64 9.43
N THR A 122 5.57 -19.89 9.62
CA THR A 122 4.92 -20.67 8.55
C THR A 122 3.67 -19.98 8.01
N VAL A 123 2.81 -19.45 8.89
CA VAL A 123 1.62 -18.69 8.47
C VAL A 123 2.06 -17.42 7.73
N ARG A 124 3.09 -16.72 8.22
CA ARG A 124 3.57 -15.47 7.63
C ARG A 124 4.17 -15.67 6.23
N GLU A 125 4.91 -16.75 6.01
CA GLU A 125 5.53 -17.10 4.73
C GLU A 125 4.52 -17.41 3.62
N SER A 126 3.26 -17.70 3.97
CA SER A 126 2.19 -17.88 3.00
C SER A 126 1.72 -16.55 2.40
N ALA A 127 1.91 -15.43 3.10
CA ALA A 127 1.64 -14.09 2.59
C ALA A 127 2.80 -13.60 1.72
N ARG A 128 2.89 -14.14 0.51
CA ARG A 128 3.94 -13.82 -0.45
C ARG A 128 3.61 -12.56 -1.25
N ILE A 129 4.65 -11.80 -1.56
CA ILE A 129 4.66 -10.79 -2.61
C ILE A 129 5.41 -11.40 -3.79
N THR A 130 4.79 -11.33 -4.96
CA THR A 130 5.40 -11.61 -6.26
C THR A 130 5.32 -10.37 -7.14
N TYR A 131 5.97 -10.40 -8.30
CA TYR A 131 5.79 -9.38 -9.34
C TYR A 131 4.30 -9.12 -9.60
N GLY A 132 3.91 -7.84 -9.65
CA GLY A 132 2.55 -7.42 -9.93
C GLY A 132 1.54 -7.58 -8.79
N THR A 133 1.94 -8.11 -7.63
CA THR A 133 1.09 -8.14 -6.42
C THR A 133 0.57 -6.74 -6.16
N LYS A 134 -0.75 -6.59 -6.02
CA LYS A 134 -1.31 -5.28 -5.70
C LYS A 134 -1.02 -4.97 -4.24
N MET A 135 -0.28 -3.89 -4.04
CA MET A 135 0.09 -3.36 -2.73
C MET A 135 -0.78 -2.15 -2.40
N ILE A 136 -1.00 -1.93 -1.11
CA ILE A 136 -1.74 -0.78 -0.59
C ILE A 136 -1.07 -0.22 0.66
N LYS A 137 -1.13 1.09 0.82
CA LYS A 137 -0.67 1.82 2.01
C LYS A 137 -1.74 2.82 2.40
N SER A 138 -2.17 2.81 3.66
CA SER A 138 -3.03 3.88 4.19
C SER A 138 -2.28 5.20 4.22
N LEU A 139 -2.97 6.28 3.87
CA LEU A 139 -2.41 7.63 3.82
C LEU A 139 -3.22 8.60 4.68
N SER A 140 -2.53 9.47 5.40
CA SER A 140 -3.13 10.71 5.87
C SER A 140 -3.42 11.66 4.69
N PRO A 141 -4.34 12.65 4.85
CA PRO A 141 -4.53 13.69 3.85
C PRO A 141 -3.22 14.44 3.52
N HIS A 142 -2.37 14.67 4.53
CA HIS A 142 -1.05 15.28 4.35
C HIS A 142 -0.12 14.41 3.48
N GLN A 143 -0.12 13.10 3.70
CA GLN A 143 0.68 12.17 2.90
C GLN A 143 0.18 12.07 1.46
N ALA A 144 -1.15 12.02 1.27
CA ALA A 144 -1.75 12.06 -0.06
C ALA A 144 -1.39 13.36 -0.80
N ALA A 145 -1.49 14.51 -0.14
CA ALA A 145 -1.06 15.78 -0.71
C ALA A 145 0.45 15.81 -1.03
N ARG A 146 1.30 15.28 -0.13
CA ARG A 146 2.74 15.18 -0.35
C ARG A 146 3.08 14.33 -1.58
N LEU A 147 2.42 13.19 -1.77
CA LEU A 147 2.60 12.32 -2.95
C LEU A 147 2.27 13.03 -4.26
N LEU A 148 1.27 13.92 -4.25
CA LEU A 148 0.92 14.73 -5.43
C LEU A 148 2.00 15.77 -5.78
N LEU A 149 2.83 16.18 -4.82
CA LEU A 149 3.76 17.31 -4.96
C LEU A 149 5.24 16.91 -4.95
N SER A 150 5.56 15.65 -4.68
CA SER A 150 6.92 15.14 -4.49
C SER A 150 7.28 14.10 -5.55
N PRO A 151 8.56 13.67 -5.66
CA PRO A 151 8.90 12.51 -6.46
C PRO A 151 7.98 11.31 -6.13
N PRO A 152 7.53 10.56 -7.15
CA PRO A 152 6.49 9.55 -6.99
C PRO A 152 7.09 8.28 -6.39
N CYS A 153 7.33 8.30 -5.08
CA CYS A 153 7.89 7.17 -4.34
C CYS A 153 7.01 6.76 -3.17
N VAL A 154 7.16 5.51 -2.73
CA VAL A 154 6.53 4.97 -1.51
C VAL A 154 7.58 4.37 -0.59
N TRP A 155 7.35 4.47 0.71
CA TRP A 155 8.20 3.90 1.75
C TRP A 155 7.37 3.48 2.96
N GLY A 156 8.00 2.78 3.92
CA GLY A 156 7.42 2.43 5.22
C GLY A 156 6.46 1.26 5.17
N VAL A 157 5.51 1.23 6.11
CA VAL A 157 4.54 0.12 6.24
C VAL A 157 3.57 0.07 5.05
N CYS A 158 3.33 -1.13 4.54
CA CYS A 158 2.36 -1.42 3.50
C CYS A 158 1.76 -2.85 3.63
N PHE A 159 0.73 -3.11 2.84
CA PHE A 159 -0.07 -4.35 2.87
C PHE A 159 -0.33 -4.84 1.45
N ARG A 160 -0.73 -6.10 1.28
CA ARG A 160 -1.33 -6.55 0.01
C ARG A 160 -2.77 -6.03 -0.04
N GLU A 161 -3.25 -5.63 -1.22
CA GLU A 161 -4.67 -5.29 -1.42
C GLU A 161 -5.55 -6.46 -1.00
N HIS A 162 -5.12 -7.69 -1.31
CA HIS A 162 -5.85 -8.90 -0.97
C HIS A 162 -6.26 -8.96 0.51
N ASP A 163 -5.29 -8.74 1.41
CA ASP A 163 -5.49 -8.92 2.86
C ASP A 163 -6.33 -7.80 3.50
N THR A 164 -6.55 -6.68 2.78
CA THR A 164 -7.20 -5.48 3.33
C THR A 164 -8.43 -5.05 2.54
N ALA A 165 -8.77 -5.75 1.45
CA ALA A 165 -9.85 -5.39 0.52
C ALA A 165 -11.24 -5.29 1.16
N HIS A 166 -11.46 -5.97 2.29
CA HIS A 166 -12.72 -5.94 3.04
C HIS A 166 -12.83 -4.74 3.99
N LEU A 167 -11.73 -4.03 4.25
CA LEU A 167 -11.71 -2.82 5.08
C LEU A 167 -12.05 -1.62 4.19
N ARG A 168 -13.34 -1.29 4.12
CA ARG A 168 -13.91 -0.39 3.11
C ARG A 168 -14.29 0.97 3.65
N THR A 169 -14.54 1.06 4.94
CA THR A 169 -14.90 2.32 5.61
C THR A 169 -13.69 2.92 6.32
N PRO A 170 -13.68 4.25 6.58
CA PRO A 170 -12.67 4.88 7.42
C PRO A 170 -12.52 4.21 8.79
N GLU A 171 -13.61 3.78 9.41
CA GLU A 171 -13.58 3.10 10.71
C GLU A 171 -12.86 1.76 10.66
N GLU A 172 -13.17 0.91 9.68
CA GLU A 172 -12.52 -0.38 9.48
C GLU A 172 -11.03 -0.24 9.15
N ARG A 173 -10.65 0.82 8.42
CA ARG A 173 -9.27 1.06 8.00
C ARG A 173 -8.37 1.60 9.09
N ARG A 174 -8.92 2.11 10.21
CA ARG A 174 -8.12 2.61 11.37
C ARG A 174 -7.10 1.61 11.90
N VAL A 175 -7.36 0.30 11.74
CA VAL A 175 -6.43 -0.76 12.13
C VAL A 175 -5.11 -0.71 11.35
N LEU A 176 -5.12 -0.17 10.12
CA LEU A 176 -3.96 -0.01 9.26
C LEU A 176 -3.27 1.34 9.42
N ASP A 177 -3.98 2.31 9.99
CA ASP A 177 -3.58 3.71 9.99
C ASP A 177 -2.53 3.97 11.08
N GLY A 178 -1.48 4.70 10.70
CA GLY A 178 -0.53 5.24 11.66
C GLY A 178 -1.03 6.52 12.33
N ASP A 179 -1.84 7.29 11.64
CA ASP A 179 -2.17 8.64 12.05
C ASP A 179 -3.69 8.73 12.30
N PRO A 180 -4.14 8.91 13.55
CA PRO A 180 -5.56 8.95 13.88
C PRO A 180 -6.17 10.25 13.36
N HIS A 181 -7.15 10.14 12.45
CA HIS A 181 -7.91 11.29 11.97
C HIS A 181 -9.36 11.20 12.47
N PRO A 182 -9.70 11.88 13.57
CA PRO A 182 -11.07 11.87 14.07
C PRO A 182 -11.98 12.71 13.18
N GLY A 183 -13.05 12.10 12.67
CA GLY A 183 -14.15 12.82 12.02
C GLY A 183 -14.04 12.98 10.49
N ASP A 184 -13.10 12.29 9.85
CA ASP A 184 -12.90 12.44 8.40
C ASP A 184 -14.06 11.88 7.57
N GLU A 185 -14.55 12.68 6.62
CA GLU A 185 -15.53 12.28 5.60
C GLU A 185 -14.95 11.30 4.57
N ALA A 186 -13.64 11.03 4.58
CA ALA A 186 -12.99 9.98 3.81
C ALA A 186 -11.59 9.66 4.34
N THR A 187 -11.12 8.43 4.14
CA THR A 187 -9.70 8.07 4.33
C THR A 187 -9.02 7.80 2.99
N PHE A 188 -7.70 8.01 2.91
CA PHE A 188 -6.94 7.88 1.68
C PHE A 188 -6.03 6.65 1.72
N ALA A 189 -5.71 6.12 0.55
CA ALA A 189 -4.71 5.06 0.41
C ALA A 189 -3.93 5.22 -0.90
N LEU A 190 -2.70 4.73 -0.94
CA LEU A 190 -1.95 4.52 -2.17
C LEU A 190 -2.08 3.06 -2.57
N ARG A 191 -2.46 2.78 -3.82
CA ARG A 191 -2.45 1.45 -4.44
C ARG A 191 -1.43 1.43 -5.57
N TRP A 192 -0.63 0.37 -5.62
CA TRP A 192 0.33 0.14 -6.70
C TRP A 192 0.53 -1.36 -6.91
N ARG A 193 1.34 -1.72 -7.90
CA ARG A 193 1.74 -3.10 -8.15
C ARG A 193 3.21 -3.29 -7.79
N ALA A 194 3.54 -4.31 -6.99
CA ALA A 194 4.91 -4.59 -6.63
C ALA A 194 5.78 -4.80 -7.88
N SER A 195 6.86 -4.00 -8.00
CA SER A 195 7.82 -4.13 -9.09
C SER A 195 8.74 -5.33 -8.88
N ASP A 196 9.12 -5.64 -7.64
CA ASP A 196 9.90 -6.82 -7.28
C ASP A 196 9.62 -7.20 -5.81
N PRO A 197 9.54 -8.50 -5.45
CA PRO A 197 9.44 -8.92 -4.04
C PRO A 197 10.57 -8.45 -3.13
N LEU A 198 11.78 -8.23 -3.65
CA LEU A 198 12.93 -7.79 -2.86
C LEU A 198 12.75 -6.40 -2.25
N ASP A 199 11.79 -5.62 -2.74
CA ASP A 199 11.48 -4.30 -2.21
C ASP A 199 10.67 -4.36 -0.90
N TYR A 200 10.34 -5.55 -0.40
CA TYR A 200 9.51 -5.73 0.78
C TYR A 200 10.13 -6.69 1.77
N VAL A 201 10.10 -6.30 3.04
CA VAL A 201 10.58 -7.11 4.15
C VAL A 201 9.48 -7.27 5.20
N VAL A 202 9.58 -8.31 6.02
CA VAL A 202 8.66 -8.53 7.13
C VAL A 202 9.18 -7.76 8.34
N PRO A 203 8.36 -6.97 9.05
CA PRO A 203 8.76 -6.33 10.31
C PRO A 203 8.85 -7.38 11.42
N SER A 204 9.93 -8.15 11.45
CA SER A 204 10.17 -9.19 12.45
C SER A 204 10.84 -8.59 13.70
N ILE A 205 10.67 -9.23 14.85
CA ILE A 205 11.39 -8.84 16.08
C ILE A 205 12.90 -9.08 15.96
N GLU A 206 13.32 -10.02 15.10
CA GLU A 206 14.73 -10.35 14.87
C GLU A 206 15.43 -9.24 14.08
N ASP A 207 14.76 -8.72 13.04
CA ASP A 207 15.33 -7.70 12.14
C ASP A 207 15.09 -6.27 12.65
N TYR A 208 13.99 -6.04 13.38
CA TYR A 208 13.57 -4.71 13.84
C TYR A 208 13.20 -4.67 15.34
N PRO A 209 14.08 -5.11 16.26
CA PRO A 209 13.78 -5.16 17.70
C PRO A 209 13.45 -3.77 18.28
N GLY A 210 14.13 -2.71 17.82
CA GLY A 210 13.88 -1.33 18.27
C GLY A 210 12.50 -0.81 17.88
N LEU A 211 11.98 -1.23 16.73
CA LEU A 211 10.65 -0.85 16.26
C LEU A 211 9.55 -1.53 17.08
N VAL A 212 9.76 -2.80 17.45
CA VAL A 212 8.86 -3.57 18.33
C VAL A 212 8.86 -2.99 19.75
N GLY A 213 10.04 -2.62 20.24
CA GLY A 213 10.23 -2.03 21.57
C GLY A 213 9.82 -0.56 21.70
N MET A 214 9.41 0.10 20.61
CA MET A 214 9.14 1.53 20.61
C MET A 214 7.97 1.90 21.55
N PRO A 215 8.17 2.85 22.49
CA PRO A 215 7.13 3.24 23.43
C PRO A 215 5.95 3.93 22.72
N ALA A 216 4.80 3.92 23.38
CA ALA A 216 3.58 4.52 22.83
C ALA A 216 3.69 6.05 22.66
N SER A 217 4.53 6.73 23.46
CA SER A 217 4.77 8.18 23.34
C SER A 217 5.47 8.57 22.05
N ASP A 218 6.28 7.66 21.50
CA ASP A 218 7.20 7.98 20.41
C ASP A 218 6.74 7.38 19.08
N ARG A 219 5.59 6.68 19.06
CA ARG A 219 5.06 6.05 17.85
C ARG A 219 3.71 6.62 17.46
N ARG A 220 3.42 6.51 16.17
CA ARG A 220 2.11 6.78 15.59
C ARG A 220 1.35 5.47 15.30
N GLY A 221 0.12 5.38 15.80
CA GLY A 221 -0.80 4.27 15.51
C GLY A 221 -0.51 2.98 16.28
N PRO A 222 -1.02 1.83 15.79
CA PRO A 222 -0.84 0.54 16.45
C PRO A 222 0.64 0.11 16.56
N PRO A 223 1.00 -0.69 17.58
CA PRO A 223 2.33 -1.29 17.67
C PRO A 223 2.71 -2.05 16.39
N VAL A 224 4.01 -2.08 16.09
CA VAL A 224 4.59 -3.14 15.26
C VAL A 224 4.83 -4.32 16.19
N LEU A 225 4.21 -5.46 15.93
CA LEU A 225 4.30 -6.60 16.85
C LEU A 225 5.64 -7.31 16.75
N GLY A 226 6.24 -7.40 15.56
CA GLY A 226 7.41 -8.25 15.32
C GLY A 226 7.07 -9.66 14.84
N THR A 227 5.78 -9.97 14.70
CA THR A 227 5.28 -11.24 14.11
C THR A 227 5.00 -11.12 12.60
N GLY A 228 5.14 -9.92 12.03
CA GLY A 228 4.76 -9.64 10.64
C GLY A 228 3.26 -9.48 10.40
N PHE A 229 2.45 -9.35 11.46
CA PHE A 229 1.01 -9.07 11.38
C PHE A 229 0.67 -7.77 12.13
N VAL A 230 -0.31 -7.03 11.60
CA VAL A 230 -0.85 -5.87 12.31
C VAL A 230 -1.70 -6.32 13.51
N PRO A 231 -1.74 -5.55 14.60
CA PRO A 231 -2.68 -5.77 15.69
C PRO A 231 -4.14 -5.73 15.18
N SER A 232 -4.86 -6.84 15.28
CA SER A 232 -6.25 -6.96 14.81
C SER A 232 -7.00 -8.01 15.62
N SER A 233 -8.28 -7.77 15.92
CA SER A 233 -9.15 -8.70 16.65
C SER A 233 -10.03 -9.56 15.74
N LEU A 234 -10.12 -9.21 14.46
CA LEU A 234 -11.04 -9.84 13.51
C LEU A 234 -10.31 -10.73 12.53
N HIS A 235 -9.16 -10.27 12.05
CA HIS A 235 -8.54 -10.78 10.84
C HIS A 235 -7.03 -10.71 10.93
N LEU A 236 -6.35 -11.82 10.60
CA LEU A 236 -4.91 -11.80 10.35
C LEU A 236 -4.64 -11.03 9.06
N ILE A 237 -3.95 -9.91 9.20
CA ILE A 237 -3.54 -9.02 8.11
C ILE A 237 -2.00 -8.94 8.16
N PRO A 238 -1.31 -9.57 7.19
CA PRO A 238 0.14 -9.48 7.04
C PRO A 238 0.55 -8.05 6.74
N GLU A 239 1.58 -7.59 7.43
CA GLU A 239 2.21 -6.28 7.20
C GLU A 239 3.62 -6.45 6.65
N PHE A 240 4.04 -5.49 5.82
CA PHE A 240 5.33 -5.43 5.19
C PHE A 240 5.92 -4.03 5.39
N LEU A 241 7.25 -3.93 5.35
CA LEU A 241 7.99 -2.68 5.23
C LEU A 241 8.62 -2.60 3.85
N THR A 242 8.75 -1.39 3.30
CA THR A 242 9.66 -1.20 2.17
C THR A 242 11.09 -1.50 2.61
N ALA A 243 11.83 -2.23 1.78
CA ALA A 243 13.20 -2.63 2.07
C ALA A 243 14.05 -1.41 2.41
N ASP A 244 14.79 -1.51 3.51
CA ASP A 244 15.70 -0.49 4.02
C ASP A 244 15.03 0.85 4.34
N PHE A 245 13.70 0.87 4.48
CA PHE A 245 12.90 2.09 4.51
C PHE A 245 13.21 3.05 3.35
N GLY A 246 13.82 2.55 2.26
CA GLY A 246 14.20 3.35 1.12
C GLY A 246 12.98 3.78 0.31
N ASP A 247 13.16 4.85 -0.46
CA ASP A 247 12.16 5.29 -1.42
C ASP A 247 12.05 4.28 -2.56
N LEU A 248 10.86 3.73 -2.75
CA LEU A 248 10.52 2.83 -3.85
C LEU A 248 9.83 3.64 -4.95
N PRO A 249 10.41 3.75 -6.16
CA PRO A 249 9.76 4.42 -7.29
C PRO A 249 8.41 3.78 -7.61
N LEU A 250 7.37 4.60 -7.76
CA LEU A 250 6.04 4.12 -8.07
C LEU A 250 5.96 3.62 -9.52
N PRO A 251 5.37 2.43 -9.75
CA PRO A 251 5.11 1.93 -11.09
C PRO A 251 4.05 2.78 -11.80
N ASP A 252 3.97 2.64 -13.12
CA ASP A 252 2.91 3.25 -13.91
C ASP A 252 1.53 2.83 -13.39
N ARG A 253 0.57 3.75 -13.50
CA ARG A 253 -0.83 3.55 -13.04
C ARG A 253 -0.97 3.25 -11.54
N SER A 254 -0.04 3.69 -10.72
CA SER A 254 -0.27 3.79 -9.27
C SER A 254 -1.42 4.77 -8.99
N GLU A 255 -2.19 4.52 -7.94
CA GLU A 255 -3.45 5.20 -7.68
C GLU A 255 -3.52 5.72 -6.25
N ILE A 256 -3.94 6.96 -6.07
CA ILE A 256 -4.42 7.45 -4.78
C ILE A 256 -5.92 7.17 -4.74
N LEU A 257 -6.33 6.38 -3.77
CA LEU A 257 -7.70 5.98 -3.49
C LEU A 257 -8.29 6.82 -2.36
N MET A 258 -9.61 6.87 -2.34
CA MET A 258 -10.42 7.47 -1.28
C MET A 258 -11.52 6.49 -0.89
N TYR A 259 -11.70 6.28 0.40
CA TYR A 259 -12.73 5.43 0.99
C TYR A 259 -13.76 6.27 1.74
N THR A 260 -15.03 6.18 1.36
CA THR A 260 -16.13 6.93 1.99
C THR A 260 -16.69 6.23 3.23
N PRO A 261 -17.42 6.92 4.13
CA PRO A 261 -18.05 6.33 5.32
C PRO A 261 -18.98 5.17 4.98
N GLU A 262 -19.56 5.17 3.79
CA GLU A 262 -20.45 4.11 3.36
C GLU A 262 -19.71 2.91 2.78
N GLY A 263 -18.40 2.99 2.52
CA GLY A 263 -17.59 1.87 2.00
C GLY A 263 -17.28 1.94 0.50
N SER A 264 -17.54 3.08 -0.14
CA SER A 264 -17.22 3.27 -1.56
C SER A 264 -15.71 3.53 -1.72
N GLU A 265 -15.07 2.88 -2.70
CA GLU A 265 -13.69 3.20 -3.11
C GLU A 265 -13.75 4.02 -4.39
N ILE A 266 -13.02 5.13 -4.38
CA ILE A 266 -12.94 6.06 -5.49
C ILE A 266 -11.46 6.22 -5.81
N VAL A 267 -11.09 6.01 -7.07
CA VAL A 267 -9.77 6.42 -7.55
C VAL A 267 -9.76 7.95 -7.62
N ALA A 268 -9.04 8.59 -6.71
CA ALA A 268 -8.91 10.03 -6.64
C ALA A 268 -7.93 10.53 -7.70
N TYR A 269 -6.72 9.96 -7.73
CA TYR A 269 -5.68 10.31 -8.68
C TYR A 269 -4.99 9.08 -9.22
N GLN A 270 -4.49 9.16 -10.46
CA GLN A 270 -3.68 8.12 -11.08
C GLN A 270 -2.35 8.69 -11.58
N TYR A 271 -1.26 8.02 -11.27
CA TYR A 271 0.09 8.36 -11.72
C TYR A 271 0.33 7.85 -13.13
N LEU A 272 0.76 8.76 -14.00
CA LEU A 272 1.14 8.48 -15.39
C LEU A 272 2.64 8.74 -15.54
N SER A 273 3.42 7.67 -15.45
CA SER A 273 4.89 7.71 -15.44
C SER A 273 5.51 8.38 -16.67
N GLU A 274 4.89 8.16 -17.84
CA GLU A 274 5.29 8.73 -19.14
C GLU A 274 5.19 10.25 -19.16
N ARG A 275 4.20 10.78 -18.43
CA ARG A 275 3.97 12.22 -18.31
C ARG A 275 4.58 12.80 -17.05
N ALA A 276 5.18 11.96 -16.19
CA ALA A 276 5.71 12.36 -14.90
C ALA A 276 4.67 13.14 -14.09
N ALA A 277 3.47 12.61 -13.92
CA ALA A 277 2.42 13.37 -13.26
C ALA A 277 1.27 12.54 -12.71
N TRP A 278 0.59 13.08 -11.71
CA TRP A 278 -0.71 12.60 -11.25
C TRP A 278 -1.85 13.31 -11.98
N THR A 279 -2.89 12.55 -12.33
CA THR A 279 -4.11 13.04 -12.98
C THR A 279 -5.31 12.78 -12.09
N LEU A 280 -6.19 13.77 -11.92
CA LEU A 280 -7.45 13.62 -11.21
C LEU A 280 -8.36 12.65 -11.97
N MET A 281 -8.82 11.63 -11.28
CA MET A 281 -9.78 10.64 -11.77
C MET A 281 -11.15 10.85 -11.15
N ALA A 282 -11.23 11.35 -9.91
CA ALA A 282 -12.51 11.50 -9.22
C ALA A 282 -13.49 12.44 -9.95
N GLY A 283 -14.71 11.95 -10.15
CA GLY A 283 -15.83 12.72 -10.70
C GLY A 283 -16.22 13.92 -9.84
N ARG A 284 -16.96 14.86 -10.43
CA ARG A 284 -17.36 16.13 -9.77
C ARG A 284 -18.05 15.92 -8.43
N GLN A 285 -18.86 14.87 -8.30
CA GLN A 285 -19.59 14.54 -7.08
C GLN A 285 -18.68 14.27 -5.86
N TRP A 286 -17.44 13.85 -6.08
CA TRP A 286 -16.48 13.50 -5.01
C TRP A 286 -15.47 14.60 -4.70
N ARG A 287 -15.48 15.71 -5.47
CA ARG A 287 -14.46 16.77 -5.34
C ARG A 287 -14.49 17.48 -3.98
N HIS A 288 -15.62 17.48 -3.29
CA HIS A 288 -15.72 18.03 -1.94
C HIS A 288 -14.82 17.28 -0.95
N LEU A 289 -14.72 15.95 -1.08
CA LEU A 289 -13.85 15.12 -0.22
C LEU A 289 -12.35 15.39 -0.47
N LEU A 290 -11.99 15.83 -1.67
CA LEU A 290 -10.60 16.21 -2.00
C LEU A 290 -10.19 17.55 -1.38
N SER A 291 -11.14 18.36 -0.90
CA SER A 291 -10.83 19.60 -0.19
C SER A 291 -10.11 19.38 1.14
N ALA A 292 -10.14 18.14 1.66
CA ALA A 292 -9.37 17.73 2.82
C ALA A 292 -7.86 17.65 2.56
N LEU A 293 -7.41 17.63 1.30
CA LEU A 293 -5.98 17.56 0.96
C LEU A 293 -5.29 18.92 1.16
N PRO A 294 -4.37 19.06 2.13
CA PRO A 294 -3.75 20.34 2.43
C PRO A 294 -2.84 20.82 1.29
N GLY A 295 -2.88 22.12 1.01
CA GLY A 295 -2.02 22.74 -0.02
C GLY A 295 -2.44 22.43 -1.47
N ILE A 296 -3.51 21.67 -1.68
CA ILE A 296 -4.02 21.33 -3.02
C ILE A 296 -5.11 22.32 -3.41
N ARG A 297 -4.97 22.93 -4.60
CA ARG A 297 -5.97 23.88 -5.11
C ARG A 297 -7.25 23.14 -5.52
N PRO A 298 -8.44 23.63 -5.12
CA PRO A 298 -9.71 23.06 -5.57
C PRO A 298 -9.80 23.02 -7.10
N GLY A 299 -10.13 21.86 -7.65
CA GLY A 299 -10.24 21.66 -9.10
C GLY A 299 -8.91 21.56 -9.84
N GLN A 300 -7.77 21.50 -9.16
CA GLN A 300 -6.51 21.15 -9.81
C GLN A 300 -6.55 19.68 -10.27
N GLU A 301 -6.51 19.47 -11.58
CA GLU A 301 -6.67 18.14 -12.19
C GLU A 301 -5.33 17.48 -12.55
N TRP A 302 -4.24 18.24 -12.50
CA TRP A 302 -2.92 17.82 -12.98
C TRP A 302 -1.82 18.22 -12.01
N PHE A 303 -0.94 17.28 -11.68
CA PHE A 303 0.20 17.48 -10.79
C PHE A 303 1.47 16.92 -11.41
N PRO A 304 2.31 17.75 -12.06
CA PRO A 304 3.61 17.29 -12.53
C PRO A 304 4.51 16.97 -11.33
N VAL A 305 5.18 15.82 -11.37
CA VAL A 305 6.13 15.40 -10.35
C VAL A 305 7.56 15.67 -10.80
N PRO A 306 8.41 16.22 -9.91
CA PRO A 306 9.82 16.41 -10.22
C PRO A 306 10.51 15.06 -10.43
N ALA A 307 11.47 15.02 -11.34
CA ALA A 307 12.37 13.87 -11.45
C ALA A 307 13.40 13.95 -10.31
N ASP A 308 13.60 12.85 -9.61
CA ASP A 308 14.74 12.69 -8.71
C ASP A 308 15.87 12.00 -9.49
N ALA A 309 17.08 12.56 -9.44
CA ALA A 309 18.23 12.02 -10.13
C ALA A 309 18.88 10.83 -9.40
N HIS A 310 18.60 10.68 -8.11
CA HIS A 310 19.27 9.74 -7.22
C HIS A 310 18.39 8.54 -6.85
N ILE A 311 17.07 8.71 -6.94
CA ILE A 311 16.08 7.66 -6.70
C ILE A 311 15.43 7.31 -8.03
N GLY A 312 15.60 6.06 -8.48
CA GLY A 312 15.05 5.66 -9.76
C GLY A 312 15.17 4.19 -10.07
N LEU A 313 14.49 3.82 -11.15
CA LEU A 313 14.66 2.55 -11.82
C LEU A 313 15.47 2.80 -13.10
N PHE A 314 16.47 1.96 -13.34
CA PHE A 314 17.30 2.00 -14.53
C PHE A 314 17.35 0.62 -15.15
N GLY A 315 17.40 0.55 -16.47
CA GLY A 315 17.56 -0.72 -17.18
C GLY A 315 18.41 -0.56 -18.42
N SER A 316 18.89 -1.68 -18.94
CA SER A 316 19.77 -1.74 -20.11
C SER A 316 18.96 -2.03 -21.37
N CYS A 317 19.28 -1.34 -22.46
CA CYS A 317 18.77 -1.65 -23.79
C CYS A 317 19.88 -1.35 -24.82
N ASN A 318 20.19 -2.31 -25.69
CA ASN A 318 21.24 -2.17 -26.72
C ASN A 318 22.61 -1.69 -26.16
N GLY A 319 23.01 -2.20 -24.99
CA GLY A 319 24.28 -1.85 -24.34
C GLY A 319 24.34 -0.45 -23.71
N ARG A 320 23.20 0.22 -23.56
CA ARG A 320 23.07 1.53 -22.91
C ARG A 320 22.09 1.48 -21.74
N THR A 321 22.38 2.22 -20.68
CA THR A 321 21.52 2.37 -19.50
C THR A 321 20.52 3.51 -19.72
N TYR A 322 19.26 3.26 -19.39
CA TYR A 322 18.17 4.23 -19.50
C TYR A 322 17.35 4.26 -18.21
N PRO A 323 16.79 5.42 -17.82
CA PRO A 323 15.72 5.45 -16.84
C PRO A 323 14.56 4.56 -17.30
N ALA A 324 14.10 3.71 -16.41
CA ALA A 324 13.07 2.72 -16.66
C ALA A 324 11.77 3.10 -15.92
N VAL A 325 10.67 2.60 -16.47
CA VAL A 325 9.35 2.60 -15.86
C VAL A 325 8.98 1.15 -15.61
N ALA A 326 8.50 0.86 -14.41
CA ALA A 326 7.85 -0.41 -14.10
C ALA A 326 6.38 -0.36 -14.57
N ASP A 327 5.99 -1.30 -15.43
CA ASP A 327 4.61 -1.62 -15.81
C ASP A 327 4.33 -3.10 -15.49
N PRO A 328 4.31 -3.45 -14.19
CA PRO A 328 4.19 -4.84 -13.74
C PRO A 328 2.82 -5.44 -14.14
N PRO A 329 2.72 -6.77 -14.33
CA PRO A 329 3.56 -7.79 -13.68
C PRO A 329 4.88 -8.14 -14.37
N HIS A 330 5.09 -7.80 -15.65
CA HIS A 330 6.24 -8.38 -16.39
C HIS A 330 7.06 -7.39 -17.21
N GLU A 331 6.65 -6.13 -17.32
CA GLU A 331 7.28 -5.20 -18.25
C GLU A 331 8.00 -4.07 -17.52
N PHE A 332 9.28 -3.92 -17.86
CA PHE A 332 10.05 -2.72 -17.59
C PHE A 332 10.41 -2.10 -18.92
N ARG A 333 10.15 -0.80 -19.07
CA ARG A 333 10.30 -0.09 -20.34
C ARG A 333 11.08 1.19 -20.17
N VAL A 334 11.79 1.62 -21.21
CA VAL A 334 12.44 2.94 -21.23
C VAL A 334 11.40 4.03 -20.94
N ARG A 335 11.73 4.97 -20.05
CA ARG A 335 10.92 6.16 -19.82
C ARG A 335 10.97 7.07 -21.05
N ALA A 336 9.96 6.97 -21.90
CA ALA A 336 9.88 7.71 -23.15
C ALA A 336 8.57 8.48 -23.29
N LYS A 337 8.64 9.69 -23.88
CA LYS A 337 7.46 10.53 -24.17
C LYS A 337 6.63 10.02 -25.36
N SER A 338 7.21 9.20 -26.24
CA SER A 338 6.54 8.69 -27.45
C SER A 338 6.45 7.17 -27.43
N ALA A 339 5.35 6.64 -27.98
CA ALA A 339 5.13 5.20 -28.06
C ALA A 339 6.22 4.47 -28.86
N ALA A 340 6.76 5.10 -29.91
CA ALA A 340 7.81 4.54 -30.77
C ALA A 340 9.17 4.35 -30.07
N ALA A 341 9.37 4.97 -28.90
CA ALA A 341 10.60 4.86 -28.10
C ALA A 341 10.42 3.97 -26.85
N ARG A 342 9.30 3.24 -26.75
CA ARG A 342 9.01 2.32 -25.65
C ARG A 342 9.59 0.94 -25.97
N PHE A 343 10.84 0.74 -25.59
CA PHE A 343 11.48 -0.57 -25.66
C PHE A 343 11.57 -1.18 -24.28
N VAL A 344 11.42 -2.51 -24.21
CA VAL A 344 11.65 -3.29 -23.00
C VAL A 344 13.12 -3.17 -22.61
N VAL A 345 13.39 -3.00 -21.33
CA VAL A 345 14.75 -2.97 -20.76
C VAL A 345 15.03 -4.27 -20.00
N SER A 346 16.29 -4.70 -20.00
CA SER A 346 16.79 -5.81 -19.17
C SER A 346 17.60 -5.28 -17.99
N ASP A 347 18.03 -6.17 -17.09
CA ASP A 347 18.99 -5.87 -16.02
C ASP A 347 18.57 -4.67 -15.17
N VAL A 348 17.31 -4.68 -14.74
CA VAL A 348 16.71 -3.56 -14.04
C VAL A 348 17.33 -3.41 -12.65
N VAL A 349 17.71 -2.18 -12.32
CA VAL A 349 18.31 -1.79 -11.06
C VAL A 349 17.51 -0.66 -10.45
N ARG A 350 17.07 -0.83 -9.20
CA ARG A 350 16.61 0.27 -8.36
C ARG A 350 17.81 0.88 -7.64
N THR A 351 17.88 2.20 -7.61
CA THR A 351 18.92 2.92 -6.84
C THR A 351 18.32 3.59 -5.61
N GLY A 352 19.11 3.68 -4.55
CA GLY A 352 18.80 4.46 -3.36
C GLY A 352 20.08 4.98 -2.71
N LEU A 353 19.95 5.98 -1.85
CA LEU A 353 21.08 6.58 -1.13
C LEU A 353 20.96 6.32 0.37
N SER A 354 22.10 6.09 1.01
CA SER A 354 22.20 5.97 2.46
C SER A 354 23.43 6.68 2.99
N THR A 355 23.44 6.91 4.30
CA THR A 355 24.58 7.44 5.04
C THR A 355 24.51 6.98 6.49
N VAL A 356 25.56 7.28 7.25
CA VAL A 356 25.57 7.15 8.70
C VAL A 356 25.60 8.54 9.32
N TRP A 357 24.74 8.77 10.31
CA TRP A 357 24.74 10.01 11.09
C TRP A 357 24.48 9.69 12.56
N ARG A 358 25.35 10.17 13.46
CA ARG A 358 25.32 9.86 14.90
C ARG A 358 25.17 8.36 15.16
N ASP A 359 26.06 7.59 14.54
CA ASP A 359 26.11 6.12 14.61
C ASP A 359 24.83 5.38 14.16
N SER A 360 23.88 6.10 13.54
CA SER A 360 22.64 5.54 13.02
C SER A 360 22.69 5.42 11.50
N GLU A 361 22.31 4.26 10.98
CA GLU A 361 22.13 4.05 9.54
C GLU A 361 20.84 4.71 9.03
N CYS A 362 20.98 5.55 8.02
CA CYS A 362 19.91 6.36 7.48
C CYS A 362 19.78 6.19 5.97
N ALA A 363 18.55 6.05 5.47
CA ALA A 363 18.24 6.32 4.07
C ALA A 363 18.13 7.84 3.87
N ILE A 364 18.63 8.34 2.74
CA ILE A 364 18.47 9.75 2.37
C ILE A 364 17.12 9.91 1.66
N ALA A 365 16.24 10.70 2.26
CA ALA A 365 14.85 10.91 1.82
C ALA A 365 14.65 12.26 1.10
N GLY A 366 15.71 13.06 0.96
CA GLY A 366 15.70 14.35 0.29
C GLY A 366 16.76 15.30 0.81
N SER A 367 16.88 16.46 0.18
CA SER A 367 17.81 17.52 0.55
C SER A 367 17.19 18.89 0.32
N ASP A 368 17.57 19.85 1.14
CA ASP A 368 17.22 21.27 1.02
C ASP A 368 18.44 22.11 1.43
N ASP A 369 19.08 22.76 0.46
CA ASP A 369 20.35 23.47 0.61
C ASP A 369 21.42 22.65 1.37
N ASP A 370 21.83 23.11 2.56
CA ASP A 370 22.84 22.48 3.41
C ASP A 370 22.26 21.43 4.36
N TRP A 371 20.98 21.08 4.21
CA TRP A 371 20.27 20.12 5.05
C TRP A 371 19.83 18.90 4.25
N VAL A 372 19.96 17.73 4.87
CA VAL A 372 19.57 16.45 4.29
C VAL A 372 18.51 15.83 5.19
N ARG A 373 17.38 15.44 4.59
CA ARG A 373 16.34 14.70 5.29
C ARG A 373 16.74 13.24 5.34
N LEU A 374 16.91 12.73 6.55
CA LEU A 374 17.31 11.35 6.82
C LEU A 374 16.12 10.57 7.36
N ARG A 375 16.07 9.28 7.01
CA ARG A 375 15.10 8.31 7.53
C ARG A 375 15.84 7.16 8.18
N LEU A 376 15.52 6.83 9.43
CA LEU A 376 16.18 5.76 10.16
C LEU A 376 15.85 4.40 9.52
N ARG A 377 16.88 3.58 9.24
CA ARG A 377 16.70 2.20 8.74
C ARG A 377 16.34 1.21 9.84
N PHE A 378 16.87 1.44 11.04
CA PHE A 378 16.67 0.62 12.23
C PHE A 378 16.24 1.51 13.42
N PRO A 379 14.99 2.02 13.41
CA PRO A 379 14.52 2.89 14.48
C PRO A 379 14.44 2.15 15.81
N SER A 380 14.84 2.84 16.88
CA SER A 380 14.78 2.44 18.28
C SER A 380 14.62 3.69 19.13
N GLU A 381 14.20 3.53 20.39
CA GLU A 381 14.11 4.67 21.33
C GLU A 381 15.46 5.42 21.43
N ALA A 382 16.57 4.68 21.54
CA ALA A 382 17.91 5.27 21.59
C ALA A 382 18.26 6.05 20.32
N THR A 383 18.07 5.46 19.15
CA THR A 383 18.39 6.14 17.87
C THR A 383 17.48 7.34 17.62
N VAL A 384 16.22 7.30 18.07
CA VAL A 384 15.30 8.45 18.04
C VAL A 384 15.80 9.58 18.93
N VAL A 385 16.21 9.29 20.17
CA VAL A 385 16.76 10.29 21.10
C VAL A 385 18.06 10.89 20.57
N ASP A 386 18.97 10.06 20.07
CA ASP A 386 20.31 10.49 19.63
C ASP A 386 20.24 11.36 18.37
N THR A 387 19.32 11.06 17.45
CA THR A 387 19.16 11.79 16.19
C THR A 387 18.14 12.93 16.27
N GLY A 388 17.25 12.91 17.26
CA GLY A 388 16.09 13.80 17.33
C GLY A 388 15.06 13.52 16.22
N ALA A 389 15.00 12.27 15.72
CA ALA A 389 14.06 11.89 14.69
C ALA A 389 12.62 11.88 15.20
N GLU A 390 11.70 12.37 14.38
CA GLU A 390 10.28 12.37 14.69
C GLU A 390 9.58 11.22 13.97
N CYS A 391 8.63 10.58 14.65
CA CYS A 391 7.73 9.63 14.00
C CYS A 391 6.81 10.38 13.04
N VAL A 392 7.08 10.26 11.73
CA VAL A 392 6.30 10.93 10.67
C VAL A 392 5.14 10.07 10.18
N GLU A 393 5.23 8.75 10.36
CA GLU A 393 4.16 7.78 10.16
C GLU A 393 4.48 6.48 10.92
N ARG A 394 3.53 5.54 10.99
CA ARG A 394 3.72 4.27 11.72
C ARG A 394 5.00 3.58 11.28
N GLY A 395 5.93 3.48 12.22
CA GLY A 395 7.23 2.82 12.06
C GLY A 395 8.28 3.57 11.25
N VAL A 396 8.02 4.82 10.82
CA VAL A 396 8.97 5.63 10.07
C VAL A 396 9.36 6.87 10.86
N TYR A 397 10.67 7.06 10.98
CA TYR A 397 11.28 8.13 11.77
C TYR A 397 12.20 8.93 10.88
N GLU A 398 11.96 10.23 10.79
CA GLU A 398 12.73 11.13 9.93
C GLU A 398 13.27 12.31 10.74
N CYS A 399 14.45 12.81 10.34
CA CYS A 399 15.08 14.01 10.89
C CYS A 399 15.75 14.82 9.77
N TRP A 400 16.10 16.06 10.08
CA TRP A 400 16.97 16.88 9.23
C TRP A 400 18.35 16.97 9.87
N ALA A 401 19.38 16.71 9.06
CA ALA A 401 20.77 16.76 9.47
C ALA A 401 21.57 17.72 8.56
N PRO A 402 22.54 18.48 9.09
CA PRO A 402 23.45 19.25 8.25
C PRO A 402 24.27 18.32 7.35
N SER A 403 24.35 18.62 6.05
CA SER A 403 25.06 17.81 5.05
C SER A 403 26.53 17.56 5.40
N ARG A 404 27.19 18.54 6.03
CA ARG A 404 28.58 18.48 6.50
C ARG A 404 28.84 17.55 7.68
N GLU A 405 27.78 17.09 8.37
CA GLU A 405 27.88 16.19 9.52
C GLU A 405 27.66 14.72 9.13
N LEU A 406 27.28 14.47 7.88
CA LEU A 406 27.02 13.12 7.39
C LEU A 406 28.34 12.37 7.19
N GLY A 407 28.28 11.06 7.43
CA GLY A 407 29.31 10.14 6.98
C GLY A 407 29.34 10.02 5.45
N GLU A 408 30.09 9.02 4.97
CA GLU A 408 30.11 8.70 3.54
C GLU A 408 28.69 8.45 3.01
N VAL A 409 28.36 9.05 1.87
CA VAL A 409 27.11 8.78 1.15
C VAL A 409 27.34 7.58 0.25
N VAL A 410 26.59 6.51 0.51
CA VAL A 410 26.67 5.25 -0.22
C VAL A 410 25.44 5.11 -1.12
N GLN A 411 25.67 4.88 -2.41
CA GLN A 411 24.63 4.50 -3.36
C GLN A 411 24.47 2.98 -3.37
N HIS A 412 23.24 2.53 -3.15
CA HIS A 412 22.85 1.12 -3.21
C HIS A 412 22.19 0.80 -4.54
N GLU A 413 22.50 -0.38 -5.08
CA GLU A 413 21.90 -0.94 -6.28
C GLU A 413 21.16 -2.23 -5.94
N TYR A 414 19.85 -2.25 -6.15
CA TYR A 414 19.01 -3.43 -5.97
C TYR A 414 18.67 -3.98 -7.35
N ARG A 415 19.28 -5.12 -7.70
CA ARG A 415 19.08 -5.75 -9.02
C ARG A 415 17.83 -6.59 -8.98
N TYR A 416 16.87 -6.24 -9.82
CA TYR A 416 15.65 -7.02 -10.00
C TYR A 416 15.99 -8.27 -10.79
N ALA A 417 15.54 -9.42 -10.31
CA ALA A 417 15.76 -10.66 -11.04
C ALA A 417 15.05 -10.54 -12.39
N GLY A 418 15.82 -10.57 -13.48
CA GLY A 418 15.26 -10.38 -14.83
C GLY A 418 14.05 -11.29 -15.02
N THR A 419 12.92 -10.70 -15.42
CA THR A 419 11.77 -11.45 -15.89
C THR A 419 12.28 -12.31 -17.04
N LYS A 420 12.53 -13.59 -16.78
CA LYS A 420 12.81 -14.54 -17.86
C LYS A 420 11.55 -14.56 -18.71
N ASN A 421 11.67 -14.03 -19.93
CA ASN A 421 10.64 -14.09 -20.97
C ASN A 421 10.10 -15.50 -21.14
#